data_AF-A0A2U1E6K8-F1
#
_entry.id   AF-A0A2U1E6K8-F1
#
_cell.length_a   1.000
_cell.length_b   1.000
_cell.length_c   1.000
_cell.angle_alpha   90.00
_cell.angle_beta   90.00
_cell.angle_gamma   90.00
#
_symmetry.space_group_name_H-M   'P 1'
#
loop_
_entity.id
_entity.type
_entity.pdbx_description
1 polymer ?
#
loop_
_entity_poly.entity_id
_entity_poly.type
_entity_poly.pdbx_seq_one_letter_code
_entity_poly.pdbx_strand_id
1 'polypeptide(L)'
;MEQNYKIEEPELIKKETVKKVIFYIYIFFSCISIYKRYTYDVPSRNVVNTIGRTEYIVNRETNERYDKPFSSLSCYKTSYEDLEIGDKIGDFEFFDKDGKSLKIYKIYKSKYGVGIKKARSFTVFNKELK
;
A
#
# COMPACT_ATOMS: atom_id res chain seq x y z
N MET A 1 -27.48 35.11 60.45
CA MET A 1 -27.17 35.69 59.13
C MET A 1 -26.60 34.58 58.28
N GLU A 2 -27.38 34.02 57.37
CA GLU A 2 -26.91 32.96 56.47
C GLU A 2 -26.14 33.59 55.31
N GLN A 3 -24.85 33.26 55.20
CA GLN A 3 -24.06 33.60 54.04
C GLN A 3 -24.43 32.64 52.91
N ASN A 4 -25.15 33.15 51.92
CA ASN A 4 -25.42 32.44 50.68
C ASN A 4 -24.13 32.36 49.87
N TYR A 5 -23.36 31.28 50.02
CA TYR A 5 -22.25 30.99 49.14
C TYR A 5 -22.82 30.55 47.79
N LYS A 6 -22.73 31.42 46.79
CA LYS A 6 -22.98 31.06 45.40
C LYS A 6 -21.86 30.10 44.99
N ILE A 7 -22.18 28.80 44.91
CA ILE A 7 -21.28 27.81 44.32
C ILE A 7 -21.30 28.10 42.81
N GLU A 8 -20.34 28.90 42.33
CA GLU A 8 -20.03 28.95 40.91
C GLU A 8 -19.33 27.64 40.58
N GLU A 9 -20.05 26.70 39.96
CA GLU A 9 -19.44 25.51 39.38
C GLU A 9 -18.32 25.96 38.44
N PRO A 10 -17.06 25.57 38.68
CA PRO A 10 -15.98 25.99 37.81
C PRO A 10 -16.27 25.46 36.40
N GLU A 11 -16.23 26.33 35.39
CA GLU A 11 -16.22 25.88 33.99
C GLU A 11 -14.95 25.06 33.77
N LEU A 12 -15.08 23.73 33.91
CA LEU A 12 -13.96 22.78 33.89
C LEU A 12 -13.17 22.85 32.59
N ILE A 13 -13.78 23.22 31.45
CA ILE A 13 -13.13 23.41 30.15
C ILE A 13 -13.89 24.45 29.31
N LYS A 14 -13.21 25.51 28.87
CA LYS A 14 -13.78 26.49 27.92
C LYS A 14 -14.17 25.81 26.60
N LYS A 15 -15.35 26.12 26.05
CA LYS A 15 -15.84 25.58 24.77
C LYS A 15 -14.87 25.77 23.60
N GLU A 16 -14.07 26.83 23.61
CA GLU A 16 -13.01 27.07 22.62
C GLU A 16 -11.89 26.02 22.67
N THR A 17 -11.53 25.56 23.87
CA THR A 17 -10.53 24.50 24.06
C THR A 17 -11.03 23.19 23.45
N VAL A 18 -12.31 22.85 23.66
CA VAL A 18 -12.94 21.66 23.05
C VAL A 18 -12.91 21.75 21.52
N LYS A 19 -13.27 22.90 20.94
CA LYS A 19 -13.20 23.11 19.48
C LYS A 19 -11.79 22.93 18.93
N LYS A 20 -10.76 23.47 19.61
CA LYS A 20 -9.36 23.30 19.21
C LYS A 20 -8.93 21.84 19.25
N VAL A 21 -9.29 21.10 20.30
CA VAL A 21 -8.98 19.66 20.42
C VAL A 21 -9.59 18.86 19.27
N ILE A 22 -10.87 19.09 18.94
CA ILE A 22 -11.53 18.41 17.81
C ILE A 22 -10.81 18.72 16.48
N PHE A 23 -10.42 19.97 16.26
CA PHE A 23 -9.69 20.39 15.06
C PHE A 23 -8.33 19.68 14.94
N TYR A 24 -7.56 19.57 16.04
CA TYR A 24 -6.30 18.83 16.05
C TYR A 24 -6.49 17.35 15.77
N ILE A 25 -7.53 16.73 16.32
CA ILE A 25 -7.88 15.33 16.02
C ILE A 25 -8.16 15.16 14.52
N TYR A 26 -8.92 16.07 13.92
CA TYR A 26 -9.21 16.03 12.48
C TYR A 26 -7.94 16.16 11.62
N ILE A 27 -7.05 17.09 11.96
CA ILE A 27 -5.74 17.23 11.29
C ILE A 27 -4.95 15.93 11.42
N PHE A 28 -4.89 15.35 12.62
CA PHE A 28 -4.13 14.13 12.88
C PHE A 28 -4.60 12.97 12.00
N PHE A 29 -5.91 12.72 11.93
CA PHE A 29 -6.47 11.68 11.04
C PHE A 29 -6.26 12.00 9.56
N SER A 30 -6.34 13.27 9.17
CA SER A 30 -6.07 13.71 7.81
C SER A 30 -4.60 13.43 7.41
N CYS A 31 -3.65 13.78 8.28
CA CYS A 31 -2.22 13.52 8.09
C CYS A 31 -1.94 12.02 7.98
N ILE A 32 -2.53 11.19 8.83
CA ILE A 32 -2.40 9.72 8.74
C ILE A 32 -2.93 9.21 7.40
N SER A 33 -4.07 9.73 6.94
CA SER A 33 -4.69 9.30 5.69
C SER A 33 -3.83 9.68 4.48
N ILE A 34 -3.31 10.91 4.46
CA ILE A 34 -2.37 11.40 3.43
C ILE A 34 -1.10 10.55 3.44
N TYR A 35 -0.52 10.31 4.62
CA TYR A 35 0.66 9.47 4.78
C TYR A 35 0.42 8.07 4.21
N LYS A 36 -0.66 7.40 4.62
CA LYS A 36 -1.01 6.07 4.10
C LYS A 36 -1.11 6.06 2.57
N ARG A 37 -1.78 7.06 1.99
CA ARG A 37 -1.96 7.17 0.54
C ARG A 37 -0.63 7.27 -0.22
N TYR A 38 0.28 8.13 0.23
CA TYR A 38 1.55 8.36 -0.48
C TYR A 38 2.62 7.31 -0.17
N THR A 39 2.54 6.66 0.99
CA THR A 39 3.52 5.65 1.42
C THR A 39 3.14 4.24 0.99
N TYR A 40 1.85 3.92 0.85
CA TYR A 40 1.37 2.57 0.53
C TYR A 40 0.55 2.53 -0.76
N ASP A 41 -0.55 3.29 -0.84
CA ASP A 41 -1.53 3.11 -1.93
C ASP A 41 -0.97 3.49 -3.31
N VAL A 42 -0.36 4.68 -3.42
CA VAL A 42 0.22 5.16 -4.69
C VAL A 42 1.39 4.27 -5.14
N PRO A 43 2.37 3.96 -4.27
CA PRO A 43 3.40 2.95 -4.53
C PRO A 43 2.87 1.61 -5.04
N SER A 44 1.89 1.02 -4.36
CA SER A 44 1.32 -0.28 -4.71
C SER A 44 0.60 -0.23 -6.04
N ARG A 45 -0.24 0.78 -6.25
CA ARG A 45 -0.98 0.97 -7.51
C ARG A 45 -0.04 1.10 -8.71
N ASN A 46 1.12 1.72 -8.56
CA ASN A 46 2.11 1.81 -9.64
C ASN A 46 2.69 0.44 -10.04
N VAL A 47 2.89 -0.45 -9.07
CA VAL A 47 3.33 -1.83 -9.34
C VAL A 47 2.20 -2.62 -9.98
N VAL A 48 1.00 -2.60 -9.40
CA VAL A 48 -0.17 -3.31 -9.94
C VAL A 48 -0.53 -2.86 -11.36
N ASN A 49 -0.48 -1.55 -11.64
CA ASN A 49 -0.71 -1.04 -12.99
C ASN A 49 0.34 -1.53 -13.99
N THR A 50 1.59 -1.74 -13.55
CA THR A 50 2.63 -2.29 -14.41
C THR A 50 2.37 -3.78 -14.64
N ILE A 51 2.02 -4.51 -13.58
CA ILE A 51 1.66 -5.92 -13.65
C ILE A 51 0.48 -6.15 -14.60
N GLY A 52 -0.59 -5.38 -14.50
CA GLY A 52 -1.76 -5.52 -15.37
C GLY A 52 -1.51 -5.22 -16.86
N ARG A 53 -0.32 -4.70 -17.21
CA ARG A 53 0.14 -4.50 -18.60
C ARG A 53 1.19 -5.52 -19.03
N THR A 54 1.63 -6.37 -18.13
CA THR A 54 2.74 -7.31 -18.34
C THR A 54 2.22 -8.57 -19.02
N GLU A 55 2.81 -8.91 -20.15
CA GLU A 55 2.53 -10.16 -20.85
C GLU A 55 3.51 -11.26 -20.43
N TYR A 56 4.79 -10.91 -20.26
CA TYR A 56 5.82 -11.84 -19.80
C TYR A 56 6.89 -11.12 -18.98
N ILE A 57 7.62 -11.89 -18.17
CA ILE A 57 8.80 -11.42 -17.45
C ILE A 57 10.02 -12.26 -17.79
N VAL A 58 11.21 -11.66 -17.68
CA VAL A 58 12.49 -12.36 -17.87
C VAL A 58 13.38 -12.16 -16.66
N ASN A 59 13.91 -13.25 -16.11
CA ASN A 59 14.91 -13.19 -15.05
C ASN A 59 16.24 -12.67 -15.63
N ARG A 60 16.80 -11.62 -15.04
CA ARG A 60 18.02 -10.97 -15.58
C ARG A 60 19.30 -11.76 -15.34
N GLU A 61 19.31 -12.67 -14.39
CA GLU A 61 20.47 -13.51 -14.08
C GLU A 61 20.45 -14.79 -14.92
N THR A 62 19.28 -15.42 -15.05
CA THR A 62 19.14 -16.73 -15.70
C THR A 62 18.63 -16.65 -17.14
N ASN A 63 18.16 -15.50 -17.60
CA ASN A 63 17.42 -15.31 -18.87
C ASN A 63 16.17 -16.20 -19.01
N GLU A 64 15.68 -16.79 -17.90
CA GLU A 64 14.44 -17.56 -17.91
C GLU A 64 13.25 -16.63 -18.16
N ARG A 65 12.44 -16.97 -19.16
CA ARG A 65 11.22 -16.26 -19.52
C ARG A 65 9.99 -16.96 -18.94
N TYR A 66 9.08 -16.15 -18.39
CA TYR A 66 7.82 -16.60 -17.84
C TYR A 66 6.68 -15.82 -18.50
N ASP A 67 5.88 -16.52 -19.32
CA ASP A 67 4.70 -15.95 -19.98
C ASP A 67 3.49 -15.98 -19.05
N LYS A 68 2.63 -14.96 -19.19
CA LYS A 68 1.45 -14.71 -18.34
C LYS A 68 1.74 -14.89 -16.84
N PRO A 69 2.69 -14.11 -16.30
CA PRO A 69 3.20 -14.32 -14.95
C PRO A 69 2.20 -13.96 -13.84
N PHE A 70 1.06 -13.36 -14.21
CA PHE A 70 0.03 -12.90 -13.30
C PHE A 70 -1.35 -13.11 -13.92
N SER A 71 -2.31 -13.57 -13.13
CA SER A 71 -3.73 -13.54 -13.49
C SER A 71 -4.34 -12.19 -13.11
N SER A 72 -5.49 -11.84 -13.70
CA SER A 72 -6.09 -10.50 -13.67
C SER A 72 -6.11 -9.84 -12.27
N LEU A 73 -5.41 -8.71 -12.11
CA LEU A 73 -5.20 -8.08 -10.80
C LEU A 73 -6.05 -6.84 -10.54
N SER A 74 -6.51 -6.69 -9.30
CA SER A 74 -7.14 -5.46 -8.81
C SER A 74 -6.11 -4.54 -8.15
N CYS A 75 -6.28 -3.22 -8.25
CA CYS A 75 -5.40 -2.25 -7.59
C CYS A 75 -5.52 -2.21 -6.06
N TYR A 76 -6.46 -2.96 -5.47
CA TYR A 76 -6.75 -2.96 -4.03
C TYR A 76 -6.46 -4.30 -3.33
N LYS A 77 -6.38 -5.41 -4.10
CA LYS A 77 -6.10 -6.75 -3.58
C LYS A 77 -5.27 -7.52 -4.59
N THR A 78 -4.15 -8.06 -4.08
CA THR A 78 -3.27 -9.00 -4.76
C THR A 78 -3.26 -10.30 -3.95
N SER A 79 -4.04 -11.28 -4.40
CA SER A 79 -4.04 -12.63 -3.83
C SER A 79 -2.78 -13.36 -4.29
N TYR A 80 -2.27 -14.30 -3.49
CA TYR A 80 -1.22 -15.20 -3.97
C TYR A 80 -1.65 -16.03 -5.18
N GLU A 81 -2.95 -16.27 -5.35
CA GLU A 81 -3.51 -16.96 -6.52
C GLU A 81 -3.35 -16.14 -7.81
N ASP A 82 -3.21 -14.81 -7.70
CA ASP A 82 -2.98 -13.93 -8.85
C ASP A 82 -1.54 -14.05 -9.40
N LEU A 83 -0.67 -14.85 -8.74
CA LEU A 83 0.76 -14.99 -9.03
C LEU A 83 1.07 -16.36 -9.67
N GLU A 84 1.02 -16.42 -11.00
CA GLU A 84 1.25 -17.65 -11.77
C GLU A 84 2.72 -18.10 -11.74
N ILE A 85 3.66 -17.18 -11.52
CA ILE A 85 5.10 -17.51 -11.40
C ILE A 85 5.47 -18.17 -10.06
N GLY A 86 4.52 -18.28 -9.12
CA GLY A 86 4.74 -18.90 -7.81
C GLY A 86 5.87 -18.26 -6.99
N ASP A 87 6.71 -19.09 -6.37
CA ASP A 87 7.75 -18.66 -5.42
C ASP A 87 9.08 -18.24 -6.08
N LYS A 88 9.08 -17.84 -7.37
CA LYS A 88 10.29 -17.39 -8.07
C LYS A 88 10.79 -16.05 -7.52
N ILE A 89 12.09 -15.97 -7.24
CA ILE A 89 12.75 -14.82 -6.59
C ILE A 89 13.90 -14.36 -7.48
N GLY A 90 14.12 -13.05 -7.55
CA GLY A 90 15.19 -12.47 -8.35
C GLY A 90 14.83 -11.11 -8.89
N ASP A 91 15.70 -10.58 -9.74
CA ASP A 91 15.44 -9.36 -10.49
C ASP A 91 14.88 -9.72 -11.88
N PHE A 92 13.67 -9.23 -12.14
CA PHE A 92 12.91 -9.54 -13.36
C PHE A 92 12.64 -8.27 -14.15
N GLU A 93 12.79 -8.36 -15.47
CA GLU A 93 12.35 -7.34 -16.40
C GLU A 93 10.97 -7.69 -16.95
N PHE A 94 10.06 -6.72 -16.91
CA PHE A 94 8.66 -6.89 -17.26
C PHE A 94 8.41 -6.31 -18.66
N PHE A 95 7.68 -7.05 -19.49
CA PHE A 95 7.42 -6.69 -20.88
C PHE A 95 5.93 -6.65 -21.16
N ASP A 96 5.50 -5.73 -22.02
CA ASP A 96 4.14 -5.73 -22.55
C ASP A 96 3.98 -6.71 -23.73
N LYS A 97 2.75 -6.80 -24.25
CA LYS A 97 2.38 -7.64 -25.39
C LYS A 97 3.18 -7.35 -26.67
N ASP A 98 3.70 -6.12 -26.80
CA ASP A 98 4.46 -5.66 -27.96
C ASP A 98 5.97 -5.91 -27.77
N GLY A 99 6.37 -6.55 -26.67
CA GLY A 99 7.75 -6.85 -26.32
C GLY A 99 8.53 -5.63 -25.79
N LYS A 100 7.85 -4.54 -25.45
CA LYS A 100 8.48 -3.35 -24.90
C LYS A 100 8.74 -3.53 -23.41
N SER A 101 9.97 -3.22 -22.99
CA SER A 101 10.33 -3.19 -21.57
C SER A 101 9.53 -2.12 -20.83
N LEU A 102 8.81 -2.57 -19.80
CA LEU A 102 8.05 -1.71 -18.90
C LEU A 102 8.94 -1.23 -17.77
N LYS A 103 9.38 -2.16 -16.90
CA LYS A 103 10.19 -1.89 -15.71
C LYS A 103 10.91 -3.15 -15.25
N ILE A 104 12.02 -2.94 -14.55
CA ILE A 104 12.71 -3.96 -13.76
C ILE A 104 12.19 -3.90 -12.31
N TYR A 105 11.81 -5.05 -11.77
CA TYR A 105 11.36 -5.24 -10.40
C TYR A 105 12.10 -6.39 -9.72
N LYS A 106 12.30 -6.26 -8.41
CA LYS A 106 12.77 -7.36 -7.57
C LYS A 106 11.58 -8.13 -7.01
N ILE A 107 11.55 -9.43 -7.23
CA ILE A 107 10.60 -10.37 -6.63
C ILE A 107 11.30 -11.05 -5.45
N TYR A 108 10.66 -11.07 -4.28
CA TYR A 108 11.25 -11.56 -3.04
C TYR A 108 10.23 -12.22 -2.11
N LYS A 109 10.70 -13.09 -1.22
CA LYS A 109 9.86 -13.66 -0.15
C LYS A 109 9.61 -12.63 0.96
N SER A 110 8.35 -12.46 1.31
CA SER A 110 7.85 -11.65 2.41
C SER A 110 7.23 -12.56 3.48
N LYS A 111 7.13 -12.08 4.72
CA LYS A 111 6.40 -12.79 5.78
C LYS A 111 4.95 -13.10 5.37
N TYR A 112 4.34 -12.24 4.56
CA TYR A 112 2.94 -12.35 4.14
C TYR A 112 2.75 -13.09 2.80
N GLY A 113 3.83 -13.46 2.10
CA GLY A 113 3.75 -14.08 0.76
C GLY A 113 4.88 -13.64 -0.15
N VAL A 114 4.59 -13.28 -1.40
CA VAL A 114 5.60 -12.84 -2.38
C VAL A 114 5.46 -11.34 -2.64
N GLY A 115 6.57 -10.62 -2.48
CA GLY A 115 6.63 -9.18 -2.70
C GLY A 115 7.28 -8.84 -4.03
N ILE A 116 6.79 -7.78 -4.68
CA ILE A 116 7.37 -7.18 -5.88
C ILE A 116 7.70 -5.73 -5.57
N LYS A 117 8.95 -5.31 -5.73
CA LYS A 117 9.38 -3.94 -5.40
C LYS A 117 10.35 -3.32 -6.39
N LYS A 118 10.27 -2.00 -6.52
CA LYS A 118 11.24 -1.12 -7.19
C LYS A 118 11.29 0.20 -6.44
N ALA A 119 12.44 0.51 -5.84
CA ALA A 119 12.62 1.68 -5.00
C ALA A 119 11.47 1.78 -3.96
N ARG A 120 10.72 2.90 -3.96
CA ARG A 120 9.58 3.11 -3.06
C ARG A 120 8.28 2.43 -3.50
N SER A 121 8.19 1.92 -4.74
CA SER A 121 7.00 1.21 -5.25
C SER A 121 7.06 -0.26 -4.89
N PHE A 122 6.02 -0.79 -4.23
CA PHE A 122 5.97 -2.20 -3.83
C PHE A 122 4.54 -2.72 -3.75
N THR A 123 4.36 -4.01 -3.98
CA THR A 123 3.12 -4.73 -3.66
C THR A 123 3.46 -6.11 -3.09
N VAL A 124 2.53 -6.72 -2.34
CA VAL A 124 2.70 -8.05 -1.74
C VAL A 124 1.48 -8.91 -2.06
N PHE A 125 1.74 -10.01 -2.77
CA PHE A 125 0.78 -11.07 -3.04
C PHE A 125 0.63 -11.91 -1.78
N ASN A 126 -0.51 -11.74 -1.10
CA ASN A 126 -0.71 -12.28 0.25
C ASN A 126 -1.22 -13.72 0.20
N LYS A 127 -0.61 -14.62 0.96
CA LYS A 127 -1.03 -16.02 1.09
C LYS A 127 -2.31 -16.20 1.92
N GLU A 128 -2.65 -15.23 2.76
CA GLU A 128 -3.80 -15.28 3.68
C GLU A 128 -5.07 -14.62 3.11
N LEU A 129 -4.96 -13.89 2.00
CA LEU A 129 -6.12 -13.33 1.29
C LEU A 129 -6.66 -14.40 0.34
N LYS A 130 -7.70 -15.13 0.78
CA LYS A 130 -8.61 -15.88 -0.10
C LYS A 130 -9.73 -14.99 -0.60
#